data_AF-A0A1H9RPL4-F1
#
_entry.id   AF-A0A1H9RPL4-F1
#
_cell.length_a   1.000
_cell.length_b   1.000
_cell.length_c   1.000
_cell.angle_alpha   90.00
_cell.angle_beta   90.00
_cell.angle_gamma   90.00
#
_symmetry.space_group_name_H-M   'P 1'
#
loop_
_entity.id
_entity.type
_entity.pdbx_description
1 polymer ?
#
loop_
_entity_poly.entity_id
_entity_poly.type
_entity_poly.pdbx_seq_one_letter_code
_entity_poly.pdbx_strand_id
1 'polypeptide(L)' 'MLYLLAAVGAITVGVLLWRAFGVQPAEVVQRPRHVIAPDDDPEFLRGLDKFREKPDGDDKPPA' A
#
# COMPACT_ATOMS: atom_id res chain seq x y z
N MET A 1 -4.84 46.78 -25.13
CA MET A 1 -4.46 46.84 -23.70
C MET A 1 -5.42 46.07 -22.81
N LEU A 2 -6.73 46.35 -22.83
CA LEU A 2 -7.73 45.59 -22.06
C LEU A 2 -7.69 44.07 -22.34
N TYR A 3 -7.56 43.67 -23.60
CA TYR A 3 -7.44 42.25 -23.97
C TYR A 3 -6.22 41.57 -23.34
N LEU A 4 -5.12 42.32 -23.18
CA LEU A 4 -3.89 41.80 -22.58
C LEU A 4 -4.08 41.58 -21.08
N LEU A 5 -4.70 42.54 -20.39
CA LEU A 5 -5.10 42.40 -18.99
C LEU A 5 -6.12 41.27 -18.78
N ALA A 6 -7.11 41.15 -19.67
CA ALA A 6 -8.11 40.08 -19.63
C ALA A 6 -7.48 38.70 -19.83
N ALA A 7 -6.52 38.58 -20.76
CA ALA A 7 -5.79 37.33 -20.99
C ALA A 7 -4.98 36.91 -19.75
N VAL A 8 -4.26 37.85 -19.14
CA VAL A 8 -3.51 37.59 -17.90
C VAL A 8 -4.48 37.16 -16.78
N GLY A 9 -5.60 37.87 -16.61
CA GLY A 9 -6.62 37.53 -15.61
C GLY A 9 -7.19 36.12 -15.81
N ALA A 10 -7.56 35.78 -17.04
CA ALA A 10 -8.11 34.46 -17.38
C ALA A 10 -7.09 33.33 -17.12
N ILE A 11 -5.82 33.52 -17.50
CA ILE A 11 -4.75 32.54 -17.24
C ILE A 11 -4.59 32.34 -15.73
N THR A 12 -4.55 33.42 -14.96
CA THR A 12 -4.35 33.36 -13.51
C THR A 12 -5.47 32.57 -12.83
N VAL A 13 -6.73 32.85 -13.20
CA VAL A 13 -7.89 32.11 -12.67
C VAL A 13 -7.84 30.64 -13.08
N GLY A 14 -7.49 30.34 -14.34
CA GLY A 14 -7.35 28.96 -14.82
C GLY A 14 -6.29 28.17 -14.04
N VAL A 15 -5.14 28.79 -13.75
CA VAL A 15 -4.08 28.18 -12.94
C VAL A 15 -4.54 27.94 -11.50
N LEU A 16 -5.26 28.89 -10.89
CA LEU A 16 -5.79 28.73 -9.54
C LEU A 16 -6.82 27.60 -9.47
N LEU A 17 -7.73 27.53 -10.44
CA LEU A 17 -8.71 26.45 -10.54
C LEU A 17 -8.04 25.10 -10.76
N TRP A 18 -7.01 25.03 -11.62
CA TRP A 18 -6.21 23.83 -11.77
C TRP A 18 -5.50 23.45 -10.47
N ARG A 19 -4.97 24.40 -9.70
CA ARG A 19 -4.27 24.09 -8.45
C ARG A 19 -5.22 23.64 -7.33
N ALA A 20 -6.44 24.18 -7.31
CA ALA A 20 -7.44 23.87 -6.30
C ALA A 20 -8.22 22.59 -6.61
N PHE A 21 -8.54 22.33 -7.87
CA PHE A 21 -9.42 21.24 -8.30
C PHE A 21 -8.79 20.27 -9.30
N GLY A 22 -7.57 20.56 -9.77
CA GLY A 22 -6.85 19.67 -10.66
C GLY A 22 -6.55 18.35 -9.98
N VAL A 23 -6.33 17.34 -10.83
CA VAL A 23 -5.98 15.99 -10.38
C VAL A 23 -4.78 16.10 -9.46
N GLN A 24 -5.00 15.86 -8.17
CA GLN A 24 -3.89 15.59 -7.28
C GLN A 24 -3.21 14.36 -7.87
N PRO A 25 -1.95 14.46 -8.36
CA PRO A 25 -1.22 13.25 -8.68
C PRO A 25 -1.34 12.42 -7.42
N ALA A 26 -1.91 11.22 -7.52
CA ALA A 26 -2.03 10.34 -6.39
C ALA A 26 -0.63 10.33 -5.77
N GLU A 27 -0.47 11.01 -4.63
CA GLU A 27 0.68 10.81 -3.79
C GLU A 27 0.63 9.30 -3.66
N VAL A 28 1.63 8.63 -4.24
CA VAL A 28 1.90 7.26 -3.92
C VAL A 28 2.29 7.38 -2.46
N VAL A 29 1.26 7.42 -1.59
CA VAL A 29 1.36 7.28 -0.16
C VAL A 29 2.24 6.07 -0.07
N GLN A 30 3.50 6.31 0.31
CA GLN A 30 4.46 5.25 0.51
C GLN A 30 3.74 4.30 1.43
N ARG A 31 3.30 3.17 0.86
CA ARG A 31 2.37 2.26 1.51
C ARG A 31 2.98 2.03 2.89
N PRO A 32 2.31 2.41 4.00
CA PRO A 32 2.86 2.14 5.31
C PRO A 32 3.21 0.65 5.28
N ARG A 33 4.49 0.34 5.56
CA ARG A 33 5.07 -1.01 5.55
C ARG A 33 3.94 -1.97 5.87
N HIS A 34 3.46 -2.70 4.86
CA HIS A 34 2.27 -3.51 4.99
C HIS A 34 2.54 -4.39 6.21
N VAL A 35 1.80 -4.17 7.30
CA VAL A 35 1.87 -5.04 8.46
C VAL A 35 1.18 -6.29 7.96
N ILE A 36 1.96 -7.17 7.34
CA ILE A 36 1.54 -8.50 6.96
C ILE A 36 1.20 -9.17 8.28
N ALA A 37 -0.05 -9.57 8.41
CA ALA A 37 -0.47 -10.31 9.57
C ALA A 37 0.36 -11.61 9.63
N PRO A 38 0.75 -12.10 10.81
CA PRO A 38 1.67 -13.23 10.92
C PRO A 38 1.22 -14.49 10.19
N ASP A 39 -0.10 -14.66 9.98
CA ASP A 39 -0.73 -15.72 9.19
C ASP A 39 -0.54 -15.60 7.67
N ASP A 40 -0.31 -14.38 7.17
CA ASP A 40 -0.04 -14.08 5.76
C ASP A 40 1.48 -14.04 5.44
N ASP A 41 2.36 -14.29 6.42
CA ASP A 41 3.81 -14.34 6.20
C ASP A 41 4.21 -15.70 5.57
N PRO A 42 4.76 -15.70 4.34
CA PRO A 42 5.20 -16.94 3.70
C PRO A 42 6.26 -17.70 4.51
N GLU A 43 7.09 -17.01 5.32
CA GLU A 43 8.06 -17.67 6.19
C GLU A 43 7.39 -18.37 7.38
N PHE A 44 6.32 -17.79 7.94
CA PHE A 44 5.55 -18.40 9.03
C PHE A 44 4.88 -19.71 8.57
N LEU A 45 4.23 -19.69 7.40
CA LEU A 45 3.58 -20.87 6.82
C LEU A 45 4.58 -22.01 6.53
N ARG A 46 5.77 -21.70 5.99
CA ARG A 46 6.86 -22.67 5.78
C ARG A 46 7.34 -23.30 7.08
N GLY A 47 7.25 -22.58 8.19
CA GLY A 47 7.54 -23.11 9.52
C GLY A 47 6.51 -24.14 9.98
N LEU A 48 5.22 -23.90 9.75
CA LEU A 48 4.13 -24.81 10.13
C LEU A 48 4.20 -26.17 9.43
N ASP A 49 4.57 -26.21 8.16
CA ASP A 49 4.73 -27.47 7.42
C ASP A 49 5.76 -28.40 8.09
N LYS A 50 6.84 -27.83 8.63
CA LYS A 50 7.87 -28.59 9.36
C LYS A 50 7.38 -29.16 10.68
N PHE A 51 6.48 -28.45 11.37
CA PHE A 51 5.87 -28.96 12.61
C PHE A 51 4.82 -30.02 12.34
N ARG A 52 4.16 -29.97 11.18
CA ARG A 52 3.13 -30.93 10.76
C ARG A 52 3.72 -32.25 10.26
N GLU A 53 4.95 -32.24 9.75
CA GLU A 53 5.68 -33.45 9.33
C GLU A 53 6.30 -34.26 10.47
N LYS A 54 6.30 -33.76 11.72
CA LYS A 54 6.75 -34.60 12.85
C LYS A 54 5.72 -35.73 13.04
N PRO A 55 6.11 -36.99 12.80
CA PRO A 55 5.16 -38.09 12.87
C PRO A 55 4.81 -38.34 14.34
N ASP A 56 3.51 -38.42 14.60
CA ASP A 56 2.93 -39.02 15.81
C ASP A 56 3.29 -40.51 15.88
N GLY A 57 4.56 -40.81 16.15
CA GLY A 57 5.07 -42.18 16.12
C GLY A 57 6.36 -42.31 16.89
N ASP A 58 6.27 -42.30 18.22
CA ASP A 58 7.10 -43.16 19.09
C ASP A 58 6.73 -43.04 20.59
N ASP A 59 5.44 -43.07 20.92
CA ASP A 59 4.98 -43.32 22.29
C ASP A 59 4.34 -44.71 22.37
N LYS A 60 5.16 -45.76 22.31
CA LYS A 60 4.75 -47.11 22.75
C LYS A 60 5.25 -47.32 24.18
N PRO A 61 4.37 -47.46 25.20
CA PRO A 61 4.81 -47.69 26.56
C PRO A 61 5.48 -49.08 26.68
N PRO A 62 6.57 -49.21 27.46
CA PRO A 62 7.21 -50.50 27.68
C PRO A 62 6.27 -51.43 28.45
N ALA A 63 6.19 -52.68 27.98
CA ALA A 63 5.40 -53.77 28.55
C ALA A 63 6.00 -54.35 29.83
#